data_AF-A0A1W9JDJ0-F1
#
_entry.id   AF-A0A1W9JDJ0-F1
#
_cell.length_a   1.000
_cell.length_b   1.000
_cell.length_c   1.000
_cell.angle_alpha   90.00
_cell.angle_beta   90.00
_cell.angle_gamma   90.00
#
_symmetry.space_group_name_H-M   'P 1'
#
loop_
_entity.id
_entity.type
_entity.pdbx_description
1 polymer ?
#
loop_
_entity_poly.entity_id
_entity_poly.type
_entity_poly.pdbx_seq_one_letter_code
_entity_poly.pdbx_strand_id
1 'polypeptide(L)'
;MAQTQMALDSLDFDATVALATKVAPHVDILEIGTPCIKHNGIELLKTLRAKFPNNKILVDLKTMDAGFYEAEPFYKAGADICTVLGTADIGTIKGVIDVANKYGKMAQVDLINVADKKARTLEVAKLGAHIIGVHTGLDQQAAGQTPFNDLTMVTGLNTGAKVSVAGGVKAATVRQVVDAGADIVVAGAAIYGAADPAASAAEITGLARGSSASAGGMGKYLPYVLIAAAILIGLFLLKGGNSTDEMPADSAPVVEEAMPAAEAPMEAAPMEEAPMEAAPAEEMAPAAEAAPEAAAQ
;
A
#
# COMPACT_ATOMS: atom_id res chain seq x y z
N MET A 1 4.18 16.94 8.86
CA MET A 1 4.29 16.21 7.57
C MET A 1 3.88 14.77 7.83
N ALA A 2 3.12 14.17 6.92
CA ALA A 2 2.71 12.78 7.06
C ALA A 2 3.92 11.85 6.91
N GLN A 3 3.93 10.76 7.66
CA GLN A 3 4.91 9.68 7.57
C GLN A 3 4.48 8.65 6.52
N THR A 4 5.44 7.92 5.96
CA THR A 4 5.16 6.80 5.05
C THR A 4 5.52 5.47 5.68
N GLN A 5 4.63 4.51 5.55
CA GLN A 5 4.75 3.15 6.09
C GLN A 5 4.73 2.14 4.94
N MET A 6 5.73 1.25 4.92
CA MET A 6 5.77 0.11 4.02
C MET A 6 5.18 -1.13 4.69
N ALA A 7 4.12 -1.70 4.13
CA ALA A 7 3.55 -2.98 4.57
C ALA A 7 4.28 -4.17 3.92
N LEU A 8 5.02 -4.93 4.74
CA LEU A 8 5.76 -6.12 4.32
C LEU A 8 4.91 -7.38 4.59
N ASP A 9 4.08 -7.75 3.61
CA ASP A 9 3.09 -8.83 3.74
C ASP A 9 3.53 -10.19 3.16
N SER A 10 4.80 -10.34 2.76
CA SER A 10 5.33 -11.61 2.24
C SER A 10 5.49 -12.66 3.35
N LEU A 11 5.23 -13.93 3.05
CA LEU A 11 5.54 -15.03 3.97
C LEU A 11 7.03 -15.37 3.96
N ASP A 12 7.70 -15.18 2.83
CA ASP A 12 9.12 -15.48 2.67
C ASP A 12 9.98 -14.51 3.49
N PHE A 13 10.79 -15.05 4.39
CA PHE A 13 11.65 -14.31 5.31
C PHE A 13 12.68 -13.45 4.56
N ASP A 14 13.44 -14.07 3.65
CA ASP A 14 14.56 -13.44 2.96
C ASP A 14 14.07 -12.39 1.97
N ALA A 15 12.98 -12.67 1.25
CA ALA A 15 12.31 -11.71 0.38
C ALA A 15 11.79 -10.50 1.18
N THR A 16 11.26 -10.73 2.38
CA THR A 16 10.82 -9.65 3.28
C THR A 16 11.99 -8.77 3.70
N VAL A 17 13.10 -9.37 4.15
CA VAL A 17 14.31 -8.62 4.53
C VAL A 17 14.92 -7.90 3.32
N ALA A 18 14.94 -8.52 2.15
CA ALA A 18 15.46 -7.93 0.91
C ALA A 18 14.62 -6.72 0.47
N LEU A 19 13.29 -6.82 0.52
CA LEU A 19 12.40 -5.71 0.22
C LEU A 19 12.57 -4.57 1.23
N ALA A 20 12.58 -4.88 2.53
CA ALA A 20 12.85 -3.92 3.58
C ALA A 20 14.17 -3.17 3.35
N THR A 21 15.21 -3.90 2.90
CA THR A 21 16.52 -3.31 2.57
C THR A 21 16.45 -2.25 1.49
N LYS A 22 15.65 -2.47 0.45
CA LYS A 22 15.51 -1.53 -0.67
C LYS A 22 14.74 -0.29 -0.26
N VAL A 23 13.71 -0.43 0.57
CA VAL A 23 12.74 0.65 0.84
C VAL A 23 13.02 1.42 2.13
N ALA A 24 13.75 0.84 3.10
CA ALA A 24 14.03 1.46 4.40
C ALA A 24 14.64 2.88 4.32
N PRO A 25 15.54 3.22 3.36
CA PRO A 25 16.04 4.59 3.23
C PRO A 25 14.97 5.61 2.83
N HIS A 26 13.82 5.15 2.33
CA HIS A 26 12.80 5.96 1.70
C HIS A 26 11.51 6.05 2.51
N VAL A 27 11.31 5.21 3.54
CA VAL A 27 10.09 5.17 4.36
C VAL A 27 10.40 5.43 5.83
N ASP A 28 9.41 5.90 6.58
CA ASP A 28 9.56 6.18 8.01
C ASP A 28 9.32 4.93 8.88
N ILE A 29 8.37 4.09 8.46
CA ILE A 29 7.91 2.92 9.20
C ILE A 29 8.01 1.67 8.31
N LEU A 30 8.58 0.60 8.86
CA LEU A 30 8.51 -0.74 8.30
C LEU A 30 7.47 -1.54 9.09
N GLU A 31 6.39 -1.96 8.44
CA GLU A 31 5.35 -2.79 9.00
C GLU A 31 5.62 -4.26 8.67
N ILE A 32 5.76 -5.10 9.69
CA ILE A 32 5.71 -6.55 9.54
C ILE A 32 4.23 -6.93 9.51
N GLY A 33 3.72 -7.20 8.32
CA GLY A 33 2.31 -7.47 8.10
C GLY A 33 1.82 -8.70 8.85
N THR A 34 0.52 -8.77 9.13
CA THR A 34 -0.10 -9.90 9.83
C THR A 34 0.27 -11.29 9.26
N PRO A 35 0.21 -11.56 7.94
CA PRO A 35 0.61 -12.88 7.42
C PRO A 35 2.10 -13.16 7.68
N CYS A 36 2.95 -12.15 7.51
CA CYS A 36 4.39 -12.24 7.68
C CYS A 36 4.77 -12.57 9.13
N ILE A 37 4.19 -11.86 10.11
CA ILE A 37 4.51 -12.08 11.54
C ILE A 37 3.96 -13.42 12.04
N LYS A 38 2.79 -13.85 11.56
CA LYS A 38 2.22 -15.17 11.91
C LYS A 38 3.10 -16.31 11.41
N HIS A 39 3.74 -16.13 10.26
CA HIS A 39 4.60 -17.16 9.67
C HIS A 39 6.00 -17.16 10.28
N ASN A 40 6.65 -15.99 10.38
CA ASN A 40 8.06 -15.88 10.74
C ASN A 40 8.30 -15.62 12.23
N GLY A 41 7.27 -15.22 12.96
CA GLY A 41 7.37 -14.92 14.39
C GLY A 41 8.34 -13.79 14.73
N ILE A 42 8.73 -13.75 16.01
CA ILE A 42 9.51 -12.65 16.58
C ILE A 42 10.94 -12.53 16.04
N GLU A 43 11.48 -13.58 15.41
CA GLU A 43 12.85 -13.58 14.86
C GLU A 43 12.98 -12.63 13.66
N LEU A 44 11.93 -12.47 12.86
CA LEU A 44 11.92 -11.47 11.80
C LEU A 44 11.98 -10.06 12.37
N LEU A 45 11.23 -9.77 13.44
CA LEU A 45 11.30 -8.48 14.13
C LEU A 45 12.72 -8.17 14.60
N LYS A 46 13.38 -9.11 15.29
CA LYS A 46 14.76 -8.92 15.76
C LYS A 46 15.72 -8.65 14.60
N THR A 47 15.56 -9.37 13.50
CA THR A 47 16.37 -9.20 12.28
C THR A 47 16.18 -7.81 11.68
N LEU A 48 14.95 -7.37 11.47
CA LEU A 48 14.67 -6.02 10.95
C LEU A 48 15.14 -4.94 11.92
N ARG A 49 14.96 -5.13 13.23
CA ARG A 49 15.40 -4.17 14.24
C ARG A 49 16.91 -3.97 14.22
N ALA A 50 17.68 -5.06 14.16
CA ALA A 50 19.13 -5.02 14.08
C ALA A 50 19.62 -4.32 12.80
N LYS A 51 18.94 -4.56 11.68
CA LYS A 51 19.33 -4.05 10.36
C LYS A 51 18.94 -2.60 10.10
N PHE A 52 17.82 -2.16 10.66
CA PHE A 52 17.22 -0.85 10.35
C PHE A 52 16.99 0.02 11.59
N PRO A 53 17.99 0.28 12.46
CA PRO A 53 17.82 0.91 13.77
C PRO A 53 17.16 2.31 13.75
N ASN A 54 17.19 2.98 12.60
CA ASN A 54 16.66 4.34 12.43
C ASN A 54 15.20 4.38 11.96
N ASN A 55 14.67 3.29 11.41
CA ASN A 55 13.28 3.20 11.01
C ASN A 55 12.42 2.82 12.22
N LYS A 56 11.18 3.30 12.27
CA LYS A 56 10.19 2.73 13.18
C LYS A 56 9.79 1.35 12.68
N ILE A 57 9.55 0.41 13.58
CA ILE A 57 9.02 -0.90 13.21
C ILE A 57 7.63 -1.08 13.82
N LEU A 58 6.64 -1.27 12.95
CA LEU A 58 5.30 -1.69 13.32
C LEU A 58 5.19 -3.21 13.19
N VAL A 59 4.59 -3.85 14.19
CA VAL A 59 4.24 -5.27 14.13
C VAL A 59 2.73 -5.38 14.08
N ASP A 60 2.21 -5.82 12.95
CA ASP A 60 0.78 -5.85 12.67
C ASP A 60 0.13 -7.13 13.21
N LEU A 61 0.11 -7.24 14.54
CA LEU A 61 -0.38 -8.40 15.27
C LEU A 61 -1.86 -8.69 15.00
N LYS A 62 -2.66 -7.63 14.78
CA LYS A 62 -4.12 -7.71 14.81
C LYS A 62 -4.61 -8.45 16.05
N THR A 63 -4.03 -8.10 17.20
CA THR A 63 -4.39 -8.70 18.48
C THR A 63 -5.89 -8.60 18.71
N MET A 64 -6.51 -9.72 19.08
CA MET A 64 -7.95 -9.84 19.27
C MET A 64 -8.31 -10.18 20.72
N ASP A 65 -7.41 -10.83 21.46
CA ASP A 65 -7.54 -11.14 22.88
C ASP A 65 -6.20 -10.99 23.59
N ALA A 66 -6.19 -11.03 24.93
CA ALA A 66 -4.99 -11.07 25.76
C ALA A 66 -4.00 -9.93 25.46
N GLY A 67 -4.52 -8.71 25.28
CA GLY A 67 -3.80 -7.57 24.69
C GLY A 67 -2.39 -7.32 25.24
N PHE A 68 -2.25 -7.21 26.56
CA PHE A 68 -0.95 -7.00 27.18
C PHE A 68 0.01 -8.17 26.92
N TYR A 69 -0.51 -9.40 27.06
CA TYR A 69 0.27 -10.63 26.94
C TYR A 69 0.78 -10.87 25.52
N GLU A 70 -0.07 -10.66 24.50
CA GLU A 70 0.33 -10.79 23.10
C GLU A 70 1.36 -9.73 22.69
N ALA A 71 1.16 -8.47 23.09
CA ALA A 71 1.97 -7.37 22.59
C ALA A 71 3.30 -7.19 23.35
N GLU A 72 3.40 -7.54 24.64
CA GLU A 72 4.61 -7.33 25.44
C GLU A 72 5.88 -7.96 24.83
N PRO A 73 5.87 -9.23 24.36
CA PRO A 73 7.05 -9.84 23.76
C PRO A 73 7.61 -9.03 22.58
N PHE A 74 6.75 -8.44 21.75
CA PHE A 74 7.16 -7.67 20.58
C PHE A 74 7.75 -6.30 20.96
N TYR A 75 7.17 -5.61 21.95
CA TYR A 75 7.79 -4.39 22.47
C TYR A 75 9.16 -4.67 23.11
N LYS A 76 9.28 -5.76 23.90
CA LYS A 76 10.57 -6.21 24.45
C LYS A 76 11.61 -6.51 23.36
N ALA A 77 11.19 -7.05 22.23
CA ALA A 77 12.06 -7.36 21.09
C ALA A 77 12.37 -6.16 20.17
N GLY A 78 11.83 -4.97 20.47
CA GLY A 78 12.19 -3.73 19.80
C GLY A 78 11.17 -3.18 18.81
N ALA A 79 9.91 -3.66 18.85
CA ALA A 79 8.82 -3.01 18.13
C ALA A 79 8.62 -1.57 18.63
N ASP A 80 8.28 -0.67 17.72
CA ASP A 80 7.90 0.71 18.04
C ASP A 80 6.38 0.89 18.09
N ILE A 81 5.66 0.04 17.34
CA ILE A 81 4.20 0.05 17.23
C ILE A 81 3.68 -1.39 17.18
N CYS A 82 2.64 -1.71 17.93
CA CYS A 82 1.86 -2.94 17.74
C CYS A 82 0.38 -2.62 17.47
N THR A 83 -0.28 -3.45 16.66
CA THR A 83 -1.70 -3.27 16.32
C THR A 83 -2.62 -4.14 17.18
N VAL A 84 -3.78 -3.60 17.51
CA VAL A 84 -4.92 -4.30 18.11
C VAL A 84 -6.15 -4.03 17.26
N LEU A 85 -7.01 -5.03 17.08
CA LEU A 85 -8.24 -4.84 16.32
C LEU A 85 -9.21 -3.96 17.11
N GLY A 86 -9.84 -2.99 16.45
CA GLY A 86 -10.92 -2.17 17.01
C GLY A 86 -12.22 -2.95 17.26
N THR A 87 -12.29 -4.19 16.76
CA THR A 87 -13.36 -5.15 17.06
C THR A 87 -13.09 -5.99 18.30
N ALA A 88 -11.89 -5.92 18.88
CA ALA A 88 -11.55 -6.62 20.12
C ALA A 88 -12.33 -6.06 21.33
N ASP A 89 -12.34 -6.82 22.41
CA ASP A 89 -12.87 -6.32 23.69
C ASP A 89 -12.10 -5.08 24.16
N ILE A 90 -12.79 -4.16 24.85
CA ILE A 90 -12.18 -2.91 25.30
C ILE A 90 -11.04 -3.14 26.30
N GLY A 91 -11.10 -4.22 27.10
CA GLY A 91 -10.04 -4.66 28.00
C GLY A 91 -8.79 -5.12 27.24
N THR A 92 -8.96 -5.80 26.10
CA THR A 92 -7.86 -6.18 25.20
C THR A 92 -7.19 -4.95 24.60
N ILE A 93 -7.98 -4.01 24.07
CA ILE A 93 -7.46 -2.74 23.52
C ILE A 93 -6.69 -1.98 24.60
N LYS A 94 -7.26 -1.87 25.81
CA LYS A 94 -6.59 -1.25 26.95
C LYS A 94 -5.27 -1.95 27.28
N GLY A 95 -5.24 -3.28 27.28
CA GLY A 95 -4.02 -4.04 27.54
C GLY A 95 -2.88 -3.72 26.57
N VAL A 96 -3.18 -3.57 25.28
CA VAL A 96 -2.18 -3.17 24.27
C VAL A 96 -1.72 -1.72 24.47
N ILE A 97 -2.62 -0.80 24.82
CA ILE A 97 -2.30 0.59 25.14
C ILE A 97 -1.40 0.67 26.40
N ASP A 98 -1.75 -0.05 27.46
CA ASP A 98 -1.02 -0.06 28.73
C ASP A 98 0.42 -0.57 28.54
N VAL A 99 0.61 -1.66 27.78
CA VAL A 99 1.96 -2.15 27.51
C VAL A 99 2.71 -1.21 26.57
N ALA A 100 2.08 -0.61 25.57
CA ALA A 100 2.75 0.41 24.74
C ALA A 100 3.29 1.57 25.61
N ASN A 101 2.46 2.07 26.53
CA ASN A 101 2.84 3.10 27.49
C ASN A 101 4.01 2.66 28.39
N LYS A 102 3.97 1.43 28.91
CA LYS A 102 5.05 0.86 29.74
C LYS A 102 6.42 0.92 29.06
N TYR A 103 6.48 0.74 27.74
CA TYR A 103 7.73 0.78 26.97
C TYR A 103 7.99 2.13 26.27
N GLY A 104 7.14 3.14 26.48
CA GLY A 104 7.25 4.43 25.78
C GLY A 104 7.06 4.30 24.26
N LYS A 105 6.24 3.35 23.83
CA LYS A 105 5.93 3.01 22.43
C LYS A 105 4.47 3.34 22.11
N MET A 106 3.99 2.99 20.91
CA MET A 106 2.64 3.35 20.46
C MET A 106 1.77 2.12 20.18
N ALA A 107 0.51 2.18 20.58
CA ALA A 107 -0.52 1.22 20.18
C ALA A 107 -1.36 1.79 19.02
N GLN A 108 -1.54 1.02 17.96
CA GLN A 108 -2.48 1.33 16.89
C GLN A 108 -3.75 0.49 17.02
N VAL A 109 -4.91 1.14 17.04
CA VAL A 109 -6.21 0.46 16.96
C VAL A 109 -6.64 0.40 15.50
N ASP A 110 -6.62 -0.79 14.91
CA ASP A 110 -7.00 -1.04 13.51
C ASP A 110 -8.53 -1.15 13.39
N LEU A 111 -9.16 -0.24 12.64
CA LEU A 111 -10.61 -0.18 12.46
C LEU A 111 -11.14 -1.11 11.35
N ILE A 112 -10.32 -2.01 10.81
CA ILE A 112 -10.80 -3.03 9.87
C ILE A 112 -12.02 -3.77 10.46
N ASN A 113 -13.07 -3.89 9.65
CA ASN A 113 -14.36 -4.51 10.00
C ASN A 113 -15.13 -3.91 11.20
N VAL A 114 -14.73 -2.75 11.74
CA VAL A 114 -15.53 -2.05 12.74
C VAL A 114 -16.79 -1.47 12.07
N ALA A 115 -17.96 -1.87 12.58
CA ALA A 115 -19.26 -1.47 12.03
C ALA A 115 -19.55 0.04 12.21
N ASP A 116 -19.41 0.55 13.43
CA ASP A 116 -19.49 1.99 13.72
C ASP A 116 -18.10 2.55 14.05
N LYS A 117 -17.36 2.89 12.99
CA LYS A 117 -16.01 3.45 13.11
C LYS A 117 -15.98 4.77 13.86
N LYS A 118 -17.06 5.58 13.80
CA LYS A 118 -17.13 6.86 14.49
C LYS A 118 -17.20 6.66 16.00
N ALA A 119 -18.16 5.87 16.46
CA ALA A 119 -18.33 5.59 17.88
C ALA A 119 -17.08 4.91 18.45
N ARG A 120 -16.55 3.90 17.74
CA ARG A 120 -15.35 3.18 18.19
C ARG A 120 -14.13 4.07 18.27
N THR A 121 -13.91 4.95 17.29
CA THR A 121 -12.80 5.92 17.32
C THR A 121 -12.85 6.80 18.56
N LEU A 122 -14.02 7.36 18.88
CA LEU A 122 -14.19 8.21 20.06
C LEU A 122 -13.96 7.45 21.37
N GLU A 123 -14.39 6.20 21.44
CA GLU A 123 -14.20 5.33 22.60
C GLU A 123 -12.71 5.01 22.83
N VAL A 124 -12.01 4.52 21.82
CA VAL A 124 -10.61 4.08 21.97
C VAL A 124 -9.66 5.27 22.08
N ALA A 125 -9.99 6.43 21.50
CA ALA A 125 -9.23 7.65 21.73
C ALA A 125 -9.32 8.11 23.19
N LYS A 126 -10.51 8.07 23.81
CA LYS A 126 -10.66 8.34 25.25
C LYS A 126 -9.88 7.37 26.13
N LEU A 127 -9.71 6.13 25.66
CA LEU A 127 -8.90 5.11 26.34
C LEU A 127 -7.39 5.36 26.24
N GLY A 128 -6.95 6.26 25.34
CA GLY A 128 -5.54 6.58 25.13
C GLY A 128 -4.90 5.87 23.94
N ALA A 129 -5.67 5.47 22.92
CA ALA A 129 -5.10 4.99 21.67
C ALA A 129 -4.16 6.04 21.06
N HIS A 130 -2.96 5.61 20.65
CA HIS A 130 -1.95 6.50 20.09
C HIS A 130 -2.17 6.76 18.61
N ILE A 131 -2.59 5.72 17.89
CA ILE A 131 -2.88 5.74 16.46
C ILE A 131 -4.22 5.06 16.20
N ILE A 132 -5.05 5.69 15.37
CA ILE A 132 -6.28 5.12 14.81
C ILE A 132 -5.99 4.70 13.37
N GLY A 133 -6.09 3.40 13.10
CA GLY A 133 -5.87 2.84 11.76
C GLY A 133 -7.15 2.77 10.97
N VAL A 134 -7.30 3.65 9.97
CA VAL A 134 -8.35 3.56 8.96
C VAL A 134 -7.92 2.55 7.92
N HIS A 135 -8.56 1.38 7.93
CA HIS A 135 -8.09 0.25 7.14
C HIS A 135 -9.21 -0.36 6.30
N THR A 136 -8.99 -0.40 4.99
CA THR A 136 -9.73 -1.26 4.06
C THR A 136 -8.85 -2.44 3.66
N GLY A 137 -9.17 -3.65 4.14
CA GLY A 137 -8.39 -4.86 3.89
C GLY A 137 -8.39 -5.30 2.42
N LEU A 138 -7.55 -6.27 2.06
CA LEU A 138 -7.42 -6.74 0.67
C LEU A 138 -8.75 -7.29 0.10
N ASP A 139 -9.51 -8.05 0.89
CA ASP A 139 -10.81 -8.60 0.44
C ASP A 139 -11.86 -7.51 0.24
N GLN A 140 -11.86 -6.50 1.12
CA GLN A 140 -12.75 -5.34 0.99
C GLN A 140 -12.39 -4.51 -0.24
N GLN A 141 -11.10 -4.33 -0.53
CA GLN A 141 -10.63 -3.67 -1.75
C GLN A 141 -11.02 -4.45 -3.01
N ALA A 142 -10.92 -5.79 -2.99
CA ALA A 142 -11.38 -6.64 -4.09
C ALA A 142 -12.90 -6.50 -4.32
N ALA A 143 -13.67 -6.25 -3.26
CA ALA A 143 -15.09 -5.91 -3.31
C ALA A 143 -15.38 -4.43 -3.67
N GLY A 144 -14.36 -3.64 -4.03
CA GLY A 144 -14.50 -2.24 -4.49
C GLY A 144 -14.57 -1.20 -3.36
N GLN A 145 -14.32 -1.57 -2.11
CA GLN A 145 -14.31 -0.62 -0.98
C GLN A 145 -13.02 0.20 -0.96
N THR A 146 -13.09 1.40 -0.38
CA THR A 146 -11.95 2.31 -0.23
C THR A 146 -11.97 3.00 1.14
N PRO A 147 -10.80 3.44 1.66
CA PRO A 147 -10.74 4.03 3.00
C PRO A 147 -11.10 5.52 3.04
N PHE A 148 -11.35 6.18 1.90
CA PHE A 148 -11.34 7.65 1.81
C PHE A 148 -12.47 8.34 2.62
N ASN A 149 -13.67 7.77 2.60
CA ASN A 149 -14.79 8.30 3.39
C ASN A 149 -14.56 8.09 4.88
N ASP A 150 -14.09 6.90 5.26
CA ASP A 150 -13.77 6.56 6.64
C ASP A 150 -12.63 7.45 7.17
N LEU A 151 -11.62 7.75 6.33
CA LEU A 151 -10.52 8.64 6.68
C LEU A 151 -11.03 10.05 6.98
N THR A 152 -11.84 10.62 6.08
CA THR A 152 -12.40 11.97 6.25
C THR A 152 -13.27 12.04 7.52
N MET A 153 -14.04 10.99 7.80
CA MET A 153 -14.84 10.89 9.01
C MET A 153 -13.96 10.83 10.26
N VAL A 154 -12.97 9.93 10.31
CA VAL A 154 -12.11 9.71 11.50
C VAL A 154 -11.27 10.94 11.82
N THR A 155 -10.64 11.53 10.82
CA THR A 155 -9.83 12.76 10.98
C THR A 155 -10.67 13.94 11.45
N GLY A 156 -11.89 14.09 10.91
CA GLY A 156 -12.85 15.13 11.32
C GLY A 156 -13.30 15.05 12.78
N LEU A 157 -13.09 13.93 13.48
CA LEU A 157 -13.38 13.80 14.91
C LEU A 157 -12.37 14.53 15.80
N ASN A 158 -11.18 14.89 15.28
CA ASN A 158 -10.15 15.66 15.98
C ASN A 158 -9.84 15.12 17.39
N THR A 159 -9.65 13.81 17.53
CA THR A 159 -9.46 13.16 18.83
C THR A 159 -8.09 13.42 19.45
N GLY A 160 -7.12 13.91 18.67
CA GLY A 160 -5.73 14.10 19.08
C GLY A 160 -4.85 12.87 18.90
N ALA A 161 -5.42 11.70 18.64
CA ALA A 161 -4.67 10.52 18.21
C ALA A 161 -4.18 10.70 16.76
N LYS A 162 -3.04 10.11 16.44
CA LYS A 162 -2.56 10.05 15.04
C LYS A 162 -3.52 9.21 14.21
N VAL A 163 -3.66 9.52 12.92
CA VAL A 163 -4.46 8.71 11.99
C VAL A 163 -3.57 8.07 10.93
N SER A 164 -3.61 6.74 10.83
CA SER A 164 -3.03 6.00 9.70
C SER A 164 -4.11 5.61 8.70
N VAL A 165 -3.75 5.53 7.42
CA VAL A 165 -4.65 5.07 6.36
C VAL A 165 -4.01 3.96 5.54
N ALA A 166 -4.71 2.83 5.44
CA ALA A 166 -4.35 1.66 4.65
C ALA A 166 -5.53 1.22 3.80
N GLY A 167 -5.24 0.75 2.59
CA GLY A 167 -6.26 0.25 1.67
C GLY A 167 -6.14 0.86 0.28
N GLY A 168 -5.24 0.31 -0.53
CA GLY A 168 -5.12 0.70 -1.93
C GLY A 168 -4.57 2.10 -2.19
N VAL A 169 -3.81 2.67 -1.25
CA VAL A 169 -3.12 3.96 -1.46
C VAL A 169 -2.00 3.80 -2.50
N LYS A 170 -1.94 4.73 -3.45
CA LYS A 170 -1.00 4.76 -4.58
C LYS A 170 -0.48 6.19 -4.73
N ALA A 171 0.61 6.41 -5.47
CA ALA A 171 1.16 7.75 -5.73
C ALA A 171 0.07 8.80 -6.08
N ALA A 172 -0.86 8.43 -6.98
CA ALA A 172 -1.97 9.31 -7.39
C ALA A 172 -2.94 9.71 -6.26
N THR A 173 -3.05 8.94 -5.18
CA THR A 173 -3.98 9.19 -4.06
C THR A 173 -3.30 9.65 -2.78
N VAL A 174 -1.96 9.67 -2.71
CA VAL A 174 -1.22 10.10 -1.51
C VAL A 174 -1.60 11.51 -1.08
N ARG A 175 -1.65 12.46 -2.02
CA ARG A 175 -2.01 13.86 -1.70
C ARG A 175 -3.41 13.98 -1.13
N GLN A 176 -4.38 13.29 -1.74
CA GLN A 176 -5.76 13.27 -1.26
C GLN A 176 -5.85 12.80 0.20
N VAL A 177 -5.14 11.73 0.57
CA VAL A 177 -5.22 11.22 1.95
C VAL A 177 -4.47 12.10 2.96
N VAL A 178 -3.37 12.72 2.56
CA VAL A 178 -2.66 13.69 3.41
C VAL A 178 -3.49 14.96 3.62
N ASP A 179 -4.11 15.48 2.57
CA ASP A 179 -4.98 16.66 2.63
C ASP A 179 -6.25 16.37 3.47
N ALA A 180 -6.70 15.12 3.50
CA ALA A 180 -7.75 14.64 4.39
C ALA A 180 -7.31 14.48 5.85
N GLY A 181 -6.04 14.69 6.18
CA GLY A 181 -5.54 14.69 7.56
C GLY A 181 -4.86 13.40 8.03
N ALA A 182 -4.45 12.51 7.13
CA ALA A 182 -3.66 11.34 7.52
C ALA A 182 -2.26 11.74 8.04
N ASP A 183 -1.88 11.21 9.21
CA ASP A 183 -0.52 11.33 9.77
C ASP A 183 0.42 10.26 9.23
N ILE A 184 -0.11 9.10 8.85
CA ILE A 184 0.66 7.94 8.37
C ILE A 184 -0.02 7.39 7.12
N VAL A 185 0.71 7.34 6.00
CA VAL A 185 0.26 6.75 4.74
C VAL A 185 0.86 5.36 4.59
N VAL A 186 0.01 4.33 4.58
CA VAL A 186 0.44 2.93 4.44
C VAL A 186 0.35 2.51 2.98
N ALA A 187 1.45 1.99 2.44
CA ALA A 187 1.54 1.46 1.09
C ALA A 187 2.12 0.04 1.09
N GLY A 188 1.39 -0.88 0.47
CA GLY A 188 1.84 -2.26 0.21
C GLY A 188 2.07 -2.47 -1.28
N ALA A 189 1.03 -2.91 -2.00
CA ALA A 189 1.12 -3.30 -3.41
C ALA A 189 1.65 -2.22 -4.35
N ALA A 190 1.41 -0.94 -4.04
CA ALA A 190 1.96 0.18 -4.82
C ALA A 190 3.50 0.22 -4.79
N ILE A 191 4.13 -0.33 -3.74
CA ILE A 191 5.58 -0.40 -3.59
C ILE A 191 6.09 -1.78 -3.98
N TYR A 192 5.59 -2.88 -3.37
CA TYR A 192 6.14 -4.21 -3.65
C TYR A 192 5.81 -4.72 -5.06
N GLY A 193 4.73 -4.23 -5.67
CA GLY A 193 4.32 -4.59 -7.03
C GLY A 193 4.94 -3.69 -8.11
N ALA A 194 5.73 -2.68 -7.73
CA ALA A 194 6.41 -1.81 -8.68
C ALA A 194 7.66 -2.48 -9.26
N ALA A 195 8.03 -2.09 -10.49
CA ALA A 195 9.27 -2.53 -11.12
C ALA A 195 10.52 -2.11 -10.30
N ASP A 196 10.47 -0.93 -9.70
CA ASP A 196 11.46 -0.45 -8.73
C ASP A 196 10.77 -0.04 -7.41
N PRO A 197 10.75 -0.92 -6.40
CA PRO A 197 10.17 -0.62 -5.10
C PRO A 197 10.84 0.56 -4.37
N ALA A 198 12.14 0.78 -4.56
CA ALA A 198 12.84 1.88 -3.90
C ALA A 198 12.40 3.23 -4.49
N ALA A 199 12.33 3.32 -5.82
CA ALA A 199 11.82 4.51 -6.50
C ALA A 199 10.35 4.79 -6.15
N SER A 200 9.49 3.77 -6.14
CA SER A 200 8.08 3.91 -5.76
C SER A 200 7.92 4.39 -4.30
N ALA A 201 8.69 3.82 -3.37
CA ALA A 201 8.70 4.27 -1.98
C ALA A 201 9.16 5.74 -1.86
N ALA A 202 10.22 6.12 -2.58
CA ALA A 202 10.72 7.50 -2.57
C ALA A 202 9.69 8.50 -3.12
N GLU A 203 8.99 8.15 -4.20
CA GLU A 203 7.92 8.96 -4.78
C GLU A 203 6.77 9.16 -3.78
N ILE A 204 6.24 8.07 -3.21
CA ILE A 204 5.16 8.11 -2.23
C ILE A 204 5.53 8.97 -1.03
N THR A 205 6.75 8.82 -0.50
CA THR A 205 7.24 9.64 0.62
C THR A 205 7.40 11.11 0.25
N GLY A 206 7.91 11.42 -0.94
CA GLY A 206 7.99 12.81 -1.43
C GLY A 206 6.60 13.46 -1.50
N LEU A 207 5.62 12.72 -2.05
CA LEU A 207 4.23 13.14 -2.09
C LEU A 207 3.61 13.24 -0.69
N ALA A 208 3.95 12.38 0.27
CA ALA A 208 3.42 12.49 1.63
C ALA A 208 3.96 13.73 2.37
N ARG A 209 5.20 14.13 2.09
CA ARG A 209 5.89 15.21 2.82
C ARG A 209 5.66 16.62 2.28
N GLY A 210 4.99 16.82 1.14
CA GLY A 210 4.91 18.17 0.56
C GLY A 210 6.06 18.51 -0.38
N SER A 211 7.03 17.61 -0.55
CA SER A 211 8.03 17.72 -1.60
C SER A 211 7.34 17.42 -2.92
N SER A 212 6.89 18.46 -3.62
CA SER A 212 6.74 18.33 -5.06
C SER A 212 8.13 17.98 -5.60
N ALA A 213 8.31 16.76 -6.09
CA ALA A 213 9.17 16.62 -7.25
C ALA A 213 8.57 17.63 -8.24
N SER A 214 9.28 18.73 -8.45
CA SER A 214 8.87 19.67 -9.49
C SER A 214 8.87 18.85 -10.76
N ALA A 215 7.69 18.47 -11.25
CA ALA A 215 7.49 18.29 -12.67
C ALA A 215 7.92 19.63 -13.27
N GLY A 216 9.15 19.64 -13.78
CA GLY A 216 9.88 20.85 -14.13
C GLY A 216 9.02 21.75 -15.01
N GLY A 217 8.82 22.98 -14.55
CA GLY A 217 8.90 24.20 -15.36
C GLY A 217 7.99 24.39 -16.58
N MET A 218 7.15 23.45 -17.00
CA MET A 218 6.38 23.60 -18.26
C MET A 218 4.86 23.63 -18.05
N GLY A 219 4.33 22.92 -17.05
CA GLY A 219 2.88 22.88 -16.80
C GLY A 219 2.27 24.24 -16.40
N LYS A 220 3.04 25.08 -15.68
CA LYS A 220 2.60 26.42 -15.26
C LYS A 220 2.58 27.42 -16.42
N TYR A 221 3.39 27.19 -17.45
CA TYR A 221 3.48 28.04 -18.64
C TYR A 221 2.69 27.49 -19.82
N LEU A 222 2.25 26.24 -19.79
CA LEU A 222 1.46 25.60 -20.84
C LEU A 222 0.24 26.42 -21.28
N PRO A 223 -0.60 27.00 -20.41
CA PRO A 223 -1.69 27.85 -20.87
C PRO A 223 -1.18 29.11 -21.59
N TYR A 224 -0.06 29.69 -21.14
CA TYR A 224 0.54 30.87 -21.78
C TYR A 224 1.23 30.54 -23.10
N VAL A 225 1.85 29.37 -23.25
CA VAL A 225 2.45 28.88 -24.48
C VAL A 225 1.37 28.58 -25.53
N LEU A 226 0.26 27.96 -25.12
CA LEU A 226 -0.89 27.71 -26.00
C LEU A 226 -1.53 29.03 -26.47
N ILE A 227 -1.68 30.01 -25.58
CA ILE A 227 -2.17 31.35 -25.93
C ILE A 227 -1.19 32.06 -26.88
N ALA A 228 0.11 32.02 -26.60
CA ALA A 228 1.13 32.62 -27.47
C ALA A 228 1.17 31.98 -28.87
N ALA A 229 1.06 30.65 -28.95
CA ALA A 229 0.99 29.91 -30.20
C ALA A 229 -0.28 30.26 -31.00
N ALA A 230 -1.43 30.36 -30.33
CA ALA A 230 -2.69 30.76 -30.97
C ALA A 230 -2.64 32.21 -31.50
N ILE A 231 -2.00 33.13 -30.78
CA ILE A 231 -1.79 34.51 -31.21
C ILE A 231 -0.86 34.56 -32.44
N LEU A 232 0.24 33.80 -32.44
CA LEU A 232 1.18 33.74 -33.56
C LEU A 232 0.53 33.14 -34.82
N ILE A 233 -0.26 32.08 -34.67
CA ILE A 233 -1.02 31.48 -35.78
C ILE A 233 -2.07 32.47 -36.30
N GLY A 234 -2.79 33.16 -35.41
CA GLY A 234 -3.74 34.21 -35.79
C GLY A 234 -3.08 35.35 -36.56
N LEU A 235 -1.91 35.81 -36.12
CA LEU A 235 -1.12 36.86 -36.80
C LEU A 235 -0.58 36.40 -38.16
N PHE A 236 -0.19 35.13 -38.29
CA PHE A 236 0.26 34.55 -39.56
C PHE A 236 -0.89 34.46 -40.58
N LEU A 237 -2.07 34.05 -40.13
CA LEU A 237 -3.27 33.98 -40.97
C LEU A 237 -3.80 35.38 -41.35
N LEU A 238 -3.68 36.37 -40.47
CA LEU A 238 -4.07 37.77 -40.72
C LEU A 238 -3.13 38.51 -41.68
N LYS A 239 -1.87 38.08 -41.80
CA LYS A 239 -0.88 38.70 -42.70
C LYS A 239 -0.95 38.23 -44.15
N GLY A 240 -1.87 37.31 -44.47
CA GLY A 240 -2.18 36.92 -45.85
C GLY A 240 -1.08 36.08 -46.48
N GLY A 241 -1.38 34.79 -46.67
CA GLY A 241 -0.76 34.05 -47.76
C GLY A 241 -1.20 34.67 -49.08
N ASN A 242 -0.28 35.30 -49.81
CA ASN A 242 -0.22 35.23 -51.27
C ASN A 242 1.06 35.86 -51.80
N SER A 243 1.88 35.08 -52.49
CA SER A 243 2.68 35.53 -53.63
C SER A 243 2.91 34.31 -54.51
N THR A 244 2.10 34.20 -55.55
CA THR A 244 2.35 33.43 -56.77
C THR A 244 3.44 34.12 -57.57
N ASP A 245 4.44 33.38 -58.03
CA ASP A 245 5.22 33.74 -59.23
C ASP A 245 5.55 32.45 -60.01
N GLU A 246 5.32 32.50 -61.32
CA GLU A 246 5.42 31.40 -62.28
C GLU A 246 6.87 31.11 -62.75
N MET A 247 7.20 29.80 -62.82
CA MET A 247 7.87 28.97 -63.87
C MET A 247 9.00 29.53 -64.79
N PRO A 248 10.02 28.71 -65.19
CA PRO A 248 9.83 27.77 -66.31
C PRO A 248 10.56 26.40 -66.22
N ALA A 249 10.19 25.54 -67.20
CA ALA A 249 10.47 24.13 -67.41
C ALA A 249 11.93 23.74 -67.72
N ASP A 250 12.32 22.47 -67.49
CA ASP A 250 12.60 21.48 -68.56
C ASP A 250 13.01 20.08 -68.00
N SER A 251 12.70 19.05 -68.79
CA SER A 251 13.24 17.67 -68.84
C SER A 251 12.74 16.58 -67.86
N ALA A 252 11.86 15.72 -68.40
CA ALA A 252 11.67 14.30 -68.07
C ALA A 252 12.88 13.45 -68.58
N PRO A 253 12.99 12.10 -68.42
CA PRO A 253 11.99 11.07 -68.06
C PRO A 253 12.54 10.08 -66.96
N VAL A 254 11.92 8.99 -66.49
CA VAL A 254 11.38 7.77 -67.11
C VAL A 254 10.72 6.91 -66.00
N VAL A 255 9.60 6.29 -66.36
CA VAL A 255 8.87 5.08 -65.88
C VAL A 255 9.66 4.11 -64.96
N GLU A 256 9.03 3.43 -63.98
CA GLU A 256 8.31 2.15 -64.21
C GLU A 256 7.34 1.76 -63.07
N GLU A 257 6.23 1.13 -63.47
CA GLU A 257 5.10 0.63 -62.67
C GLU A 257 5.43 -0.64 -61.83
N ALA A 258 4.65 -0.88 -60.77
CA ALA A 258 3.68 -2.00 -60.70
C ALA A 258 3.41 -2.49 -59.25
N MET A 259 2.13 -2.52 -58.87
CA MET A 259 1.57 -3.36 -57.79
C MET A 259 1.24 -4.77 -58.36
N PRO A 260 0.54 -5.69 -57.66
CA PRO A 260 0.50 -6.10 -56.25
C PRO A 260 0.66 -7.65 -56.09
N ALA A 261 0.70 -8.19 -54.86
CA ALA A 261 0.00 -9.45 -54.51
C ALA A 261 0.13 -9.79 -53.02
N ALA A 262 -0.95 -10.36 -52.47
CA ALA A 262 -1.11 -10.90 -51.13
C ALA A 262 -0.58 -12.35 -51.03
N GLU A 263 -0.25 -12.81 -49.80
CA GLU A 263 -0.63 -14.15 -49.30
C GLU A 263 -0.24 -14.35 -47.80
N ALA A 264 -1.26 -14.62 -46.99
CA ALA A 264 -1.42 -15.58 -45.87
C ALA A 264 -0.36 -15.80 -44.74
N PRO A 265 -0.82 -16.30 -43.56
CA PRO A 265 -0.14 -16.17 -42.27
C PRO A 265 0.74 -17.37 -41.90
N MET A 266 1.65 -17.18 -40.94
CA MET A 266 2.48 -18.24 -40.37
C MET A 266 1.93 -18.62 -38.99
N GLU A 267 1.45 -19.86 -38.89
CA GLU A 267 1.09 -20.57 -37.67
C GLU A 267 2.30 -21.38 -37.18
N ALA A 268 2.59 -21.35 -35.87
CA ALA A 268 3.50 -22.31 -35.22
C ALA A 268 3.08 -22.56 -33.77
N ALA A 269 2.32 -23.65 -33.62
CA ALA A 269 2.19 -24.67 -32.57
C ALA A 269 2.52 -24.39 -31.07
N PRO A 270 1.74 -25.03 -30.16
CA PRO A 270 1.88 -24.95 -28.70
C PRO A 270 2.91 -25.95 -28.15
N MET A 271 3.47 -25.66 -26.97
CA MET A 271 4.23 -26.63 -26.18
C MET A 271 3.31 -27.34 -25.17
N GLU A 272 3.48 -28.64 -25.06
CA GLU A 272 2.82 -29.60 -24.19
C GLU A 272 3.88 -30.24 -23.28
N GLU A 273 3.70 -30.19 -21.94
CA GLU A 273 4.25 -31.15 -20.95
C GLU A 273 3.26 -31.16 -19.77
N ALA A 274 2.42 -32.20 -19.62
CA ALA A 274 2.60 -33.48 -18.92
C ALA A 274 2.25 -33.43 -17.40
N PRO A 275 1.57 -34.47 -16.86
CA PRO A 275 0.74 -34.36 -15.65
C PRO A 275 1.49 -34.68 -14.35
N MET A 276 1.11 -34.03 -13.25
CA MET A 276 1.64 -34.34 -11.91
C MET A 276 0.69 -35.29 -11.16
N GLU A 277 1.28 -36.39 -10.71
CA GLU A 277 0.74 -37.53 -9.96
C GLU A 277 -0.05 -37.16 -8.70
N ALA A 278 -1.12 -37.92 -8.46
CA ALA A 278 -1.91 -37.90 -7.24
C ALA A 278 -1.21 -38.66 -6.10
N ALA A 279 -1.15 -38.04 -4.91
CA ALA A 279 -0.71 -38.69 -3.68
C ALA A 279 -1.84 -39.57 -3.08
N PRO A 280 -1.51 -40.70 -2.42
CA PRO A 280 -2.51 -41.60 -1.84
C PRO A 280 -3.04 -41.08 -0.51
N ALA A 281 -4.29 -41.46 -0.22
CA ALA A 281 -5.02 -41.18 1.00
C ALA A 281 -4.37 -41.83 2.24
N GLU A 282 -4.22 -41.04 3.30
CA GLU A 282 -3.93 -41.56 4.64
C GLU A 282 -5.20 -42.13 5.29
N GLU A 283 -5.02 -43.30 5.89
CA GLU A 283 -6.00 -44.15 6.56
C GLU A 283 -6.37 -43.55 7.93
N MET A 284 -7.65 -43.17 8.13
CA MET A 284 -8.15 -42.77 9.44
C MET A 284 -8.23 -43.98 10.38
N ALA A 285 -7.45 -43.98 11.45
CA ALA A 285 -7.63 -44.89 12.58
C ALA A 285 -8.97 -44.61 13.30
N PRO A 286 -9.69 -45.64 13.78
CA PRO A 286 -10.96 -45.44 14.46
C PRO A 286 -10.78 -44.81 15.85
N ALA A 287 -11.69 -43.88 16.17
CA ALA A 287 -11.81 -43.24 17.46
C ALA A 287 -12.09 -44.27 18.57
N ALA A 288 -11.34 -44.17 19.67
CA ALA A 288 -11.62 -44.89 20.90
C ALA A 288 -12.93 -44.39 21.53
N GLU A 289 -13.84 -45.33 21.79
CA GLU A 289 -15.05 -45.14 22.58
C GLU A 289 -14.71 -44.64 23.99
N ALA A 290 -15.26 -43.49 24.38
CA ALA A 290 -15.29 -43.04 25.76
C ALA A 290 -16.41 -43.80 26.51
N ALA A 291 -16.04 -44.53 27.56
CA ALA A 291 -16.99 -45.13 28.49
C ALA A 291 -17.72 -44.05 29.32
N PRO A 292 -19.02 -44.21 29.63
CA PRO A 292 -19.73 -43.28 30.50
C PRO A 292 -19.35 -43.49 31.96
N GLU A 293 -19.05 -42.39 32.65
CA GLU A 293 -18.91 -42.30 34.09
C GLU A 293 -20.27 -42.61 34.75
N ALA A 294 -20.30 -43.66 35.56
CA ALA A 294 -21.46 -44.02 36.37
C ALA A 294 -21.50 -43.13 37.62
N ALA A 295 -22.54 -42.29 37.72
CA ALA A 295 -23.01 -41.77 38.98
C ALA A 295 -23.79 -42.87 39.72
N ALA A 296 -23.34 -43.28 40.91
CA ALA A 296 -24.16 -43.66 42.07
C ALA A 296 -23.32 -44.33 43.17
N GLN A 297 -23.04 -43.58 44.24
CA GLN A 297 -23.26 -43.88 45.68
C GLN A 297 -22.29 -43.10 46.55
#